data_AF-A0A7U3ZN41-F1
#
_entry.id   AF-A0A7U3ZN41-F1
#
_cell.length_a   1.000
_cell.length_b   1.000
_cell.length_c   1.000
_cell.angle_alpha   90.00
_cell.angle_beta   90.00
_cell.angle_gamma   90.00
#
_symmetry.space_group_name_H-M   'P 1'
#
loop_
_entity.id
_entity.type
_entity.pdbx_description
1 polymer ?
#
loop_
_entity_poly.entity_id
_entity_poly.type
_entity_poly.pdbx_seq_one_letter_code
_entity_poly.pdbx_strand_id
1 'polypeptide(L)'
;MPDRDLDITKFSFFAYRKLKKTLGEFDAVVECNEIAIKEFIEQAPKENLQKYIQQLSSKHKVKVDEVDFLKFSSRIRQYYVSSVSQQSEQFLKDFRIEWQEYFPEKTWVEPGKGETKFQNTLKNISLTLPSDLIDIYEYYRIVRNYMSHTDRDVEELKSRYEKIQKNKNEFLSDLHLSGLPNPLNDIDFSDFLILTNIVKHIAYLISTSSKPDNDRIAKILFDKSKADNGKTFKGLKKLKNDKNRFENALKSYITTNFGRFSNDDINSIYRKLESLLA
;
A
#
# COMPACT_ATOMS: atom_id res chain seq x y z
N MET A 1 -9.10 -3.98 -22.79
CA MET A 1 -9.63 -2.59 -22.78
C MET A 1 -9.08 -1.91 -21.54
N PRO A 2 -8.51 -0.69 -21.64
CA PRO A 2 -8.08 0.03 -20.45
C PRO A 2 -9.30 0.30 -19.57
N ASP A 3 -9.17 -0.01 -18.28
CA ASP A 3 -10.17 0.17 -17.22
C ASP A 3 -10.83 1.57 -17.18
N ARG A 4 -10.27 2.57 -17.87
CA ARG A 4 -10.78 3.94 -17.94
C ARG A 4 -12.14 4.04 -18.61
N ASP A 5 -12.48 3.16 -19.53
CA ASP A 5 -13.72 3.28 -20.30
C ASP A 5 -14.90 2.49 -19.70
N LEU A 6 -14.66 1.72 -18.63
CA LEU A 6 -15.68 0.90 -17.98
C LEU A 6 -16.48 1.70 -16.93
N ASP A 7 -17.82 1.66 -16.99
CA ASP A 7 -18.71 2.26 -15.99
C ASP A 7 -18.76 1.43 -14.70
N ILE A 8 -17.69 1.48 -13.93
CA ILE A 8 -17.48 0.65 -12.73
C ILE A 8 -17.11 1.47 -11.50
N THR A 9 -17.52 0.98 -10.34
CA THR A 9 -17.11 1.54 -9.06
C THR A 9 -15.74 1.03 -8.62
N LYS A 10 -14.83 1.97 -8.36
CA LYS A 10 -13.51 1.77 -7.76
C LYS A 10 -13.39 2.65 -6.52
N PHE A 11 -14.20 2.31 -5.52
CA PHE A 11 -14.14 2.93 -4.21
C PHE A 11 -12.76 2.73 -3.58
N SER A 12 -12.28 3.76 -2.89
CA SER A 12 -11.07 3.68 -2.08
C SER A 12 -11.19 4.51 -0.81
N PHE A 13 -10.65 3.94 0.28
CA PHE A 13 -10.30 4.68 1.48
C PHE A 13 -9.18 5.68 1.19
N PHE A 14 -9.14 6.79 1.92
CA PHE A 14 -8.02 7.73 1.85
C PHE A 14 -6.71 7.06 2.28
N ALA A 15 -6.76 6.17 3.29
CA ALA A 15 -5.61 5.36 3.72
C ALA A 15 -4.97 4.59 2.55
N TYR A 16 -5.77 3.98 1.68
CA TYR A 16 -5.27 3.27 0.51
C TYR A 16 -4.67 4.21 -0.54
N ARG A 17 -5.32 5.34 -0.83
CA ARG A 17 -4.77 6.32 -1.77
C ARG A 17 -3.45 6.90 -1.28
N LYS A 18 -3.33 7.16 0.02
CA LYS A 18 -2.10 7.59 0.68
C LYS A 18 -1.01 6.53 0.54
N LEU A 19 -1.30 5.27 0.86
CA LEU A 19 -0.37 4.15 0.68
C LEU A 19 0.11 4.06 -0.78
N LYS A 20 -0.80 4.07 -1.75
CA LYS A 20 -0.45 3.97 -3.17
C LYS A 20 0.45 5.11 -3.62
N LYS A 21 0.19 6.33 -3.14
CA LYS A 21 1.03 7.50 -3.42
C LYS A 21 2.42 7.34 -2.81
N THR A 22 2.51 7.03 -1.52
CA THR A 22 3.79 6.90 -0.82
C THR A 22 4.63 5.74 -1.35
N LEU A 23 4.01 4.59 -1.65
CA LEU A 23 4.72 3.48 -2.28
C LEU A 23 5.14 3.83 -3.70
N GLY A 24 4.32 4.52 -4.50
CA GLY A 24 4.73 4.93 -5.85
C GLY A 24 5.91 5.90 -5.86
N GLU A 25 5.95 6.85 -4.91
CA GLU A 25 7.10 7.74 -4.70
C GLU A 25 8.33 6.94 -4.24
N PHE A 26 8.14 5.96 -3.36
CA PHE A 26 9.21 5.10 -2.86
C PHE A 26 9.76 4.16 -3.94
N ASP A 27 8.90 3.55 -4.76
CA ASP A 27 9.28 2.67 -5.87
C ASP A 27 10.22 3.40 -6.82
N ALA A 28 9.91 4.65 -7.18
CA ALA A 28 10.77 5.46 -8.05
C ALA A 28 12.17 5.69 -7.45
N VAL A 29 12.27 5.87 -6.12
CA VAL A 29 13.55 6.01 -5.41
C VAL A 29 14.30 4.69 -5.40
N VAL A 30 13.62 3.57 -5.12
CA VAL A 30 14.22 2.24 -5.07
C VAL A 30 14.73 1.82 -6.46
N GLU A 31 13.95 2.04 -7.51
CA GLU A 31 14.31 1.78 -8.91
C GLU A 31 15.54 2.60 -9.32
N CYS A 32 15.57 3.90 -9.00
CA CYS A 32 16.74 4.74 -9.23
C CYS A 32 17.98 4.23 -8.48
N ASN A 33 17.81 3.82 -7.22
CA ASN A 33 18.90 3.28 -6.42
C ASN A 33 19.43 1.96 -6.98
N GLU A 34 18.56 1.07 -7.46
CA GLU A 34 18.98 -0.20 -8.06
C GLU A 34 19.78 0.04 -9.36
N ILE A 35 19.38 1.01 -10.18
CA ILE A 35 20.18 1.43 -11.35
C ILE A 35 21.55 1.96 -10.90
N ALA A 36 21.58 2.85 -9.90
CA ALA A 36 22.83 3.41 -9.39
C ALA A 36 23.76 2.34 -8.80
N ILE A 37 23.22 1.33 -8.11
CA ILE A 37 23.98 0.20 -7.57
C ILE A 37 24.58 -0.62 -8.72
N LYS A 38 23.80 -0.92 -9.77
CA LYS A 38 24.29 -1.68 -10.93
C LYS A 38 25.41 -0.95 -11.66
N GLU A 39 25.22 0.34 -11.94
CA GLU A 39 26.23 1.21 -12.55
C GLU A 39 27.50 1.29 -11.70
N PHE A 40 27.35 1.45 -10.38
CA PHE A 40 28.47 1.50 -9.46
C PHE A 40 29.27 0.19 -9.45
N ILE A 41 28.60 -0.96 -9.50
CA ILE A 41 29.24 -2.28 -9.57
C ILE A 41 29.94 -2.48 -10.92
N GLU A 42 29.31 -2.08 -12.02
CA GLU A 42 29.85 -2.25 -13.38
C GLU A 42 31.10 -1.39 -13.62
N GLN A 43 31.10 -0.15 -13.13
CA GLN A 43 32.23 0.78 -13.26
C GLN A 43 33.40 0.42 -12.35
N ALA A 44 33.19 -0.43 -11.34
CA ALA A 44 34.23 -0.81 -10.41
C ALA A 44 35.21 -1.82 -11.03
N PRO A 45 36.52 -1.50 -11.10
CA PRO A 45 37.51 -2.42 -11.64
C PRO A 45 37.62 -3.68 -10.75
N LYS A 46 37.40 -4.86 -11.36
CA LYS A 46 37.34 -6.17 -10.67
C LYS A 46 38.57 -6.48 -9.81
N GLU A 47 39.74 -5.96 -10.19
CA GLU A 47 41.01 -6.25 -9.53
C GLU A 47 41.39 -5.21 -8.45
N ASN A 48 40.69 -4.07 -8.34
CA ASN A 48 41.10 -2.99 -7.42
C ASN A 48 39.93 -2.18 -6.83
N LEU A 49 38.91 -2.91 -6.41
CA LEU A 49 37.64 -2.41 -5.89
C LEU A 49 37.79 -1.43 -4.71
N GLN A 50 38.66 -1.76 -3.76
CA GLN A 50 38.92 -0.92 -2.59
C GLN A 50 39.55 0.43 -2.98
N LYS A 51 40.51 0.42 -3.92
CA LYS A 51 41.12 1.67 -4.41
C LYS A 51 40.11 2.54 -5.15
N TYR A 52 39.23 1.92 -5.94
CA TYR A 52 38.13 2.64 -6.61
C TYR A 52 37.19 3.32 -5.61
N ILE A 53 36.80 2.63 -4.54
CA ILE A 53 36.01 3.25 -3.46
C ILE A 53 36.77 4.39 -2.81
N GLN A 54 38.05 4.21 -2.48
CA GLN A 54 38.83 5.28 -1.83
C GLN A 54 38.97 6.53 -2.72
N GLN A 55 39.09 6.34 -4.03
CA GLN A 55 39.07 7.44 -5.00
C GLN A 55 37.72 8.17 -5.01
N LEU A 56 36.59 7.43 -5.01
CA LEU A 56 35.26 8.02 -4.95
C LEU A 56 34.98 8.70 -3.60
N SER A 57 35.37 8.07 -2.49
CA SER A 57 35.35 8.60 -1.13
C SER A 57 36.06 9.96 -1.06
N SER A 58 37.27 10.05 -1.64
CA SER A 58 38.04 11.29 -1.72
C SER A 58 37.39 12.33 -2.64
N LYS A 59 36.93 11.92 -3.83
CA LYS A 59 36.29 12.80 -4.82
C LYS A 59 34.99 13.43 -4.29
N HIS A 60 34.16 12.63 -3.62
CA HIS A 60 32.85 13.04 -3.11
C HIS A 60 32.88 13.51 -1.66
N LYS A 61 34.04 13.45 -0.99
CA LYS A 61 34.24 13.83 0.42
C LYS A 61 33.33 13.05 1.39
N VAL A 62 33.14 11.76 1.12
CA VAL A 62 32.37 10.84 1.96
C VAL A 62 33.31 9.73 2.43
N LYS A 63 33.62 9.69 3.73
CA LYS A 63 34.55 8.71 4.28
C LYS A 63 33.93 7.30 4.25
N VAL A 64 34.56 6.40 3.50
CA VAL A 64 34.23 4.97 3.44
C VAL A 64 35.50 4.17 3.72
N ASP A 65 35.52 3.38 4.78
CA ASP A 65 36.73 2.67 5.23
C ASP A 65 36.88 1.32 4.51
N GLU A 66 35.87 0.45 4.52
CA GLU A 66 35.85 -0.83 3.82
C GLU A 66 34.41 -1.18 3.42
N VAL A 67 34.21 -1.74 2.22
CA VAL A 67 32.89 -2.17 1.74
C VAL A 67 32.95 -3.62 1.30
N ASP A 68 32.20 -4.46 1.99
CA ASP A 68 31.82 -5.78 1.49
C ASP A 68 30.69 -5.59 0.46
N PHE A 69 31.00 -5.70 -0.82
CA PHE A 69 30.05 -5.45 -1.92
C PHE A 69 28.86 -6.42 -1.94
N LEU A 70 29.09 -7.66 -1.50
CA LEU A 70 28.02 -8.65 -1.40
C LEU A 70 27.04 -8.23 -0.30
N LYS A 71 27.55 -7.76 0.84
CA LYS A 71 26.72 -7.25 1.93
C LYS A 71 26.11 -5.88 1.64
N PHE A 72 26.77 -5.03 0.86
CA PHE A 72 26.29 -3.69 0.50
C PHE A 72 24.96 -3.74 -0.23
N SER A 73 24.90 -4.49 -1.34
CA SER A 73 23.69 -4.63 -2.14
C SER A 73 22.58 -5.34 -1.35
N SER A 74 22.91 -6.46 -0.71
CA SER A 74 21.99 -7.23 0.13
C SER A 74 21.34 -6.35 1.21
N ARG A 75 22.12 -5.61 2.01
CA ARG A 75 21.58 -4.76 3.09
C ARG A 75 20.64 -3.66 2.59
N ILE A 76 20.94 -3.06 1.45
CA ILE A 76 20.07 -2.04 0.85
C ILE A 76 18.73 -2.66 0.44
N ARG A 77 18.75 -3.86 -0.17
CA ARG A 77 17.52 -4.58 -0.55
C ARG A 77 16.71 -5.04 0.65
N GLN A 78 17.38 -5.45 1.72
CA GLN A 78 16.74 -5.72 3.01
C GLN A 78 16.05 -4.47 3.60
N TYR A 79 16.68 -3.30 3.46
CA TYR A 79 16.06 -2.04 3.86
C TYR A 79 14.77 -1.76 3.07
N TYR A 80 14.74 -2.05 1.76
CA TYR A 80 13.53 -1.89 0.95
C TYR A 80 12.36 -2.73 1.47
N VAL A 81 12.59 -4.00 1.82
CA VAL A 81 11.58 -4.88 2.44
C VAL A 81 11.04 -4.29 3.74
N SER A 82 11.93 -3.78 4.59
CA SER A 82 11.56 -3.14 5.86
C SER A 82 10.73 -1.88 5.66
N SER A 83 11.10 -1.02 4.70
CA SER A 83 10.38 0.21 4.38
C SER A 83 8.96 -0.08 3.84
N VAL A 84 8.80 -1.05 2.94
CA VAL A 84 7.47 -1.43 2.43
C VAL A 84 6.60 -2.00 3.55
N SER A 85 7.18 -2.84 4.42
CA SER A 85 6.49 -3.40 5.59
C SER A 85 5.99 -2.30 6.54
N GLN A 86 6.81 -1.28 6.79
CA GLN A 86 6.42 -0.12 7.61
C GLN A 86 5.24 0.64 6.98
N GLN A 87 5.25 0.85 5.66
CA GLN A 87 4.14 1.50 4.97
C GLN A 87 2.85 0.66 5.03
N SER A 88 2.97 -0.67 4.91
CA SER A 88 1.84 -1.59 5.11
C SER A 88 1.23 -1.46 6.50
N GLU A 89 2.07 -1.47 7.55
CA GLU A 89 1.60 -1.30 8.93
C GLU A 89 0.92 0.05 9.16
N GLN A 90 1.47 1.12 8.58
CA GLN A 90 0.88 2.45 8.67
C GLN A 90 -0.48 2.48 7.95
N PHE A 91 -0.60 1.82 6.79
CA PHE A 91 -1.88 1.66 6.10
C PHE A 91 -2.91 0.96 6.98
N LEU A 92 -2.58 -0.17 7.62
CA LEU A 92 -3.52 -0.89 8.48
C LEU A 92 -4.01 -0.01 9.65
N LYS A 93 -3.12 0.80 10.22
CA LYS A 93 -3.45 1.77 11.27
C LYS A 93 -4.38 2.87 10.75
N ASP A 94 -4.03 3.52 9.64
CA ASP A 94 -4.81 4.61 9.06
C ASP A 94 -6.18 4.11 8.58
N PHE A 95 -6.22 2.92 7.97
CA PHE A 95 -7.44 2.25 7.53
C PHE A 95 -8.38 1.99 8.70
N ARG A 96 -7.87 1.43 9.82
CA ARG A 96 -8.67 1.19 11.01
C ARG A 96 -9.36 2.47 11.49
N ILE A 97 -8.61 3.58 11.59
CA ILE A 97 -9.15 4.88 12.04
C ILE A 97 -10.27 5.32 11.10
N GLU A 98 -10.00 5.31 9.79
CA GLU A 98 -10.97 5.73 8.77
C GLU A 98 -12.20 4.80 8.74
N TRP A 99 -12.02 3.49 8.94
CA TRP A 99 -13.10 2.52 9.03
C TRP A 99 -14.01 2.78 10.24
N GLN A 100 -13.44 3.08 11.41
CA GLN A 100 -14.23 3.39 12.61
C GLN A 100 -15.02 4.71 12.44
N GLU A 101 -14.49 5.69 11.71
CA GLU A 101 -15.23 6.90 11.32
C GLU A 101 -16.40 6.57 10.37
N TYR A 102 -16.18 5.62 9.44
CA TYR A 102 -17.18 5.25 8.44
C TYR A 102 -18.23 4.29 8.98
N PHE A 103 -17.96 3.57 10.07
CA PHE A 103 -18.89 2.62 10.69
C PHE A 103 -18.94 2.81 12.23
N PRO A 104 -19.41 3.96 12.74
CA PRO A 104 -19.44 4.28 14.16
C PRO A 104 -20.38 3.36 14.96
N GLU A 105 -21.32 2.71 14.29
CA GLU A 105 -22.19 1.68 14.88
C GLU A 105 -21.48 0.33 15.10
N LYS A 106 -20.29 0.14 14.51
CA LYS A 106 -19.51 -1.08 14.64
C LYS A 106 -18.33 -0.88 15.59
N THR A 107 -18.10 -1.88 16.43
CA THR A 107 -16.95 -1.89 17.35
C THR A 107 -15.77 -2.60 16.72
N TRP A 108 -14.61 -1.93 16.68
CA TRP A 108 -13.34 -2.58 16.34
C TRP A 108 -12.83 -3.38 17.53
N VAL A 109 -12.64 -4.69 17.35
CA VAL A 109 -12.09 -5.58 18.36
C VAL A 109 -10.57 -5.55 18.28
N GLU A 110 -9.93 -5.17 19.37
CA GLU A 110 -8.46 -5.16 19.49
C GLU A 110 -7.85 -6.55 19.27
N PRO A 111 -6.61 -6.63 18.77
CA PRO A 111 -5.94 -7.90 18.53
C PRO A 111 -5.75 -8.70 19.82
N GLY A 112 -6.02 -10.00 19.76
CA GLY A 112 -5.70 -10.94 20.82
C GLY A 112 -4.19 -11.20 20.95
N LYS A 113 -3.77 -11.91 22.00
CA LYS A 113 -2.36 -12.29 22.18
C LYS A 113 -1.90 -13.15 21.00
N GLY A 114 -0.85 -12.70 20.32
CA GLY A 114 -0.26 -13.40 19.16
C GLY A 114 -0.92 -13.11 17.81
N GLU A 115 -2.02 -12.35 17.78
CA GLU A 115 -2.69 -11.94 16.54
C GLU A 115 -1.96 -10.74 15.91
N THR A 116 -1.63 -10.84 14.62
CA THR A 116 -1.01 -9.72 13.90
C THR A 116 -2.05 -8.62 13.60
N LYS A 117 -1.60 -7.37 13.43
CA LYS A 117 -2.48 -6.26 13.01
C LYS A 117 -3.22 -6.59 11.70
N PHE A 118 -2.55 -7.32 10.80
CA PHE A 118 -3.12 -7.75 9.53
C PHE A 118 -4.25 -8.76 9.74
N GLN A 119 -4.01 -9.83 10.49
CA GLN A 119 -5.03 -10.83 10.85
C GLN A 119 -6.24 -10.18 11.53
N ASN A 120 -5.97 -9.30 12.51
CA ASN A 120 -7.02 -8.57 13.22
C ASN A 120 -7.84 -7.67 12.28
N THR A 121 -7.19 -7.02 11.31
CA THR A 121 -7.87 -6.19 10.29
C THR A 121 -8.83 -7.05 9.47
N LEU A 122 -8.35 -8.16 8.90
CA LEU A 122 -9.17 -9.07 8.10
C LEU A 122 -10.37 -9.61 8.88
N LYS A 123 -10.16 -9.97 10.15
CA LYS A 123 -11.21 -10.44 11.06
C LYS A 123 -12.28 -9.38 11.31
N ASN A 124 -11.88 -8.14 11.63
CA ASN A 124 -12.82 -7.04 11.93
C ASN A 124 -13.70 -6.68 10.73
N ILE A 125 -13.19 -6.81 9.51
CA ILE A 125 -13.94 -6.53 8.28
C ILE A 125 -14.56 -7.79 7.65
N SER A 126 -14.40 -8.96 8.28
CA SER A 126 -14.87 -10.26 7.78
C SER A 126 -14.39 -10.59 6.36
N LEU A 127 -13.14 -10.23 6.03
CA LEU A 127 -12.52 -10.50 4.73
C LEU A 127 -11.66 -11.76 4.80
N THR A 128 -11.91 -12.71 3.90
CA THR A 128 -11.04 -13.86 3.67
C THR A 128 -10.22 -13.62 2.41
N LEU A 129 -8.91 -13.72 2.52
CA LEU A 129 -7.99 -13.64 1.39
C LEU A 129 -7.47 -15.03 0.99
N PRO A 130 -7.03 -15.21 -0.27
CA PRO A 130 -6.34 -16.42 -0.68
C PRO A 130 -5.16 -16.75 0.24
N SER A 131 -5.03 -18.02 0.62
CA SER A 131 -4.02 -18.45 1.59
C SER A 131 -2.59 -18.24 1.10
N ASP A 132 -2.37 -18.41 -0.21
CA ASP A 132 -1.09 -18.19 -0.87
C ASP A 132 -0.67 -16.71 -0.83
N LEU A 133 -1.60 -15.78 -1.04
CA LEU A 133 -1.37 -14.34 -0.86
C LEU A 133 -0.98 -14.00 0.59
N ILE A 134 -1.68 -14.59 1.57
CA ILE A 134 -1.36 -14.42 2.99
C ILE A 134 0.03 -14.99 3.30
N ASP A 135 0.37 -16.16 2.75
CA ASP A 135 1.65 -16.82 3.00
C ASP A 135 2.82 -15.95 2.53
N ILE A 136 2.73 -15.32 1.35
CA ILE A 136 3.79 -14.41 0.86
C ILE A 136 3.87 -13.13 1.70
N TYR A 137 2.73 -12.54 2.07
CA TYR A 137 2.73 -11.35 2.94
C TYR A 137 3.38 -11.64 4.30
N GLU A 138 3.00 -12.76 4.92
CA GLU A 138 3.56 -13.19 6.22
C GLU A 138 5.04 -13.59 6.10
N TYR A 139 5.45 -14.19 4.98
CA TYR A 139 6.86 -14.46 4.69
C TYR A 139 7.69 -13.19 4.79
N TYR A 140 7.32 -12.12 4.08
CA TYR A 140 8.06 -10.87 4.13
C TYR A 140 7.97 -10.15 5.48
N ARG A 141 6.88 -10.31 6.24
CA ARG A 141 6.79 -9.82 7.62
C ARG A 141 7.86 -10.48 8.51
N ILE A 142 8.05 -11.80 8.38
CA ILE A 142 9.04 -12.55 9.17
C ILE A 142 10.45 -12.21 8.69
N VAL A 143 10.67 -12.10 7.38
CA VAL A 143 11.93 -11.61 6.79
C VAL A 143 12.33 -10.27 7.41
N ARG A 144 11.41 -9.30 7.50
CA ARG A 144 11.66 -8.00 8.15
C ARG A 144 12.01 -8.15 9.63
N ASN A 145 11.35 -9.07 10.35
CA ASN A 145 11.65 -9.33 11.76
C ASN A 145 13.04 -9.92 11.95
N TYR A 146 13.44 -10.87 11.10
CA TYR A 146 14.79 -11.44 11.11
C TYR A 146 15.86 -10.37 10.86
N MET A 147 15.63 -9.45 9.91
CA MET A 147 16.54 -8.33 9.64
C MET A 147 16.71 -7.39 10.86
N SER A 148 15.68 -7.30 11.71
CA SER A 148 15.68 -6.42 12.90
C SER A 148 16.21 -7.12 14.16
N HIS A 149 16.05 -8.44 14.23
CA HIS A 149 16.44 -9.29 15.35
C HIS A 149 17.03 -10.59 14.79
N THR A 150 18.34 -10.63 14.65
CA THR A 150 19.07 -11.83 14.19
C THR A 150 18.67 -13.04 15.05
N ASP A 151 18.41 -14.17 14.37
CA ASP A 151 18.16 -15.51 14.93
C ASP A 151 16.72 -15.84 15.41
N ARG A 152 15.71 -15.03 15.09
CA ARG A 152 14.30 -15.39 15.36
C ARG A 152 13.59 -15.98 14.14
N ASP A 153 12.71 -16.94 14.41
CA ASP A 153 11.69 -17.45 13.48
C ASP A 153 12.21 -18.08 12.16
N VAL A 154 13.48 -18.50 12.13
CA VAL A 154 14.12 -19.08 10.92
C VAL A 154 13.39 -20.33 10.42
N GLU A 155 12.96 -21.21 11.33
CA GLU A 155 12.23 -22.43 10.97
C GLU A 155 10.82 -22.12 10.43
N GLU A 156 10.14 -21.10 10.98
CA GLU A 156 8.87 -20.64 10.43
C GLU A 156 9.06 -20.07 9.03
N LEU A 157 10.12 -19.29 8.81
CA LEU A 157 10.45 -18.70 7.52
C LEU A 157 10.73 -19.78 6.47
N LYS A 158 11.52 -20.81 6.80
CA LYS A 158 11.77 -21.96 5.91
C LYS A 158 10.47 -22.70 5.58
N SER A 159 9.66 -23.02 6.58
CA SER A 159 8.39 -23.73 6.39
C SER A 159 7.42 -22.95 5.48
N ARG A 160 7.32 -21.63 5.67
CA ARG A 160 6.50 -20.77 4.80
C ARG A 160 7.05 -20.68 3.39
N TYR A 161 8.38 -20.55 3.24
CA TYR A 161 9.02 -20.56 1.93
C TYR A 161 8.69 -21.85 1.16
N GLU A 162 8.85 -23.02 1.79
CA GLU A 162 8.48 -24.30 1.17
C GLU A 162 7.00 -24.38 0.78
N LYS A 163 6.11 -23.81 1.61
CA LYS A 163 4.68 -23.75 1.31
C LYS A 163 4.40 -22.87 0.09
N ILE A 164 5.03 -21.70 0.00
CA ILE A 164 4.92 -20.78 -1.15
C ILE A 164 5.35 -21.49 -2.44
N GLN A 165 6.46 -22.24 -2.41
CA GLN A 165 6.97 -22.99 -3.57
C GLN A 165 6.02 -24.11 -4.04
N LYS A 166 5.19 -24.66 -3.14
CA LYS A 166 4.21 -25.72 -3.45
C LYS A 166 2.86 -25.17 -3.92
N ASN A 167 2.55 -23.91 -3.61
CA ASN A 167 1.30 -23.26 -4.01
C ASN A 167 1.35 -22.88 -5.50
N LYS A 168 0.17 -22.73 -6.10
CA LYS A 168 0.07 -22.28 -7.51
C LYS A 168 0.39 -20.80 -7.69
N ASN A 169 0.07 -19.96 -6.69
CA ASN A 169 0.30 -18.52 -6.68
C ASN A 169 -0.24 -17.80 -7.94
N GLU A 170 -1.42 -18.19 -8.42
CA GLU A 170 -1.99 -17.70 -9.69
C GLU A 170 -2.13 -16.15 -9.70
N PHE A 171 -2.37 -15.54 -8.53
CA PHE A 171 -2.47 -14.09 -8.37
C PHE A 171 -1.19 -13.32 -8.76
N LEU A 172 -0.02 -13.95 -8.76
CA LEU A 172 1.22 -13.29 -9.19
C LEU A 172 1.18 -12.93 -10.68
N SER A 173 0.56 -13.78 -11.51
CA SER A 173 0.38 -13.50 -12.93
C SER A 173 -0.56 -12.32 -13.16
N ASP A 174 -1.63 -12.23 -12.36
CA ASP A 174 -2.57 -11.10 -12.38
C ASP A 174 -1.91 -9.78 -11.97
N LEU A 175 -0.87 -9.85 -11.14
CA LEU A 175 -0.04 -8.71 -10.74
C LEU A 175 1.15 -8.47 -11.66
N HIS A 176 1.28 -9.20 -12.76
CA HIS A 176 2.41 -9.14 -13.70
C HIS A 176 3.78 -9.39 -13.04
N LEU A 177 3.82 -10.26 -12.03
CA LEU A 177 5.04 -10.70 -11.36
C LEU A 177 5.50 -12.02 -11.95
N SER A 178 6.80 -12.11 -12.29
CA SER A 178 7.39 -13.26 -12.98
C SER A 178 8.09 -14.27 -12.05
N GLY A 179 8.20 -13.97 -10.75
CA GLY A 179 8.97 -14.76 -9.80
C GLY A 179 8.25 -14.97 -8.47
N LEU A 180 8.66 -16.03 -7.78
CA LEU A 180 8.34 -16.25 -6.38
C LEU A 180 9.32 -15.49 -5.49
N PRO A 181 8.98 -15.26 -4.21
CA PRO A 181 9.94 -14.76 -3.23
C PRO A 181 11.24 -15.56 -3.25
N ASN A 182 12.37 -14.89 -3.06
CA ASN A 182 13.66 -15.55 -2.88
C ASN A 182 13.81 -16.08 -1.46
N PRO A 183 14.71 -17.04 -1.19
CA PRO A 183 15.03 -17.42 0.18
C PRO A 183 15.74 -16.27 0.92
N LEU A 184 15.74 -16.33 2.25
CA LEU A 184 16.19 -15.23 3.14
C LEU A 184 17.58 -14.66 2.82
N ASN A 185 18.53 -15.52 2.44
CA ASN A 185 19.91 -15.11 2.17
C ASN A 185 20.07 -14.47 0.77
N ASP A 186 19.09 -14.65 -0.10
CA ASP A 186 19.14 -14.27 -1.52
C ASP A 186 18.11 -13.17 -1.85
N ILE A 187 17.60 -12.47 -0.83
CA ILE A 187 16.66 -11.35 -1.01
C ILE A 187 17.25 -10.30 -1.95
N ASP A 188 16.51 -9.97 -3.01
CA ASP A 188 16.95 -9.07 -4.06
C ASP A 188 15.93 -7.98 -4.43
N PHE A 189 16.15 -7.31 -5.57
CA PHE A 189 15.24 -6.28 -6.05
C PHE A 189 13.88 -6.84 -6.51
N SER A 190 13.83 -8.09 -6.98
CA SER A 190 12.56 -8.73 -7.35
C SER A 190 11.65 -8.95 -6.14
N ASP A 191 12.22 -9.24 -4.95
CA ASP A 191 11.46 -9.35 -3.70
C ASP A 191 10.79 -8.03 -3.33
N PHE A 192 11.48 -6.91 -3.54
CA PHE A 192 10.89 -5.60 -3.35
C PHE A 192 9.67 -5.40 -4.26
N LEU A 193 9.78 -5.75 -5.54
CA LEU A 193 8.68 -5.65 -6.52
C LEU A 193 7.50 -6.56 -6.14
N ILE A 194 7.77 -7.79 -5.68
CA ILE A 194 6.73 -8.71 -5.22
C ILE A 194 6.01 -8.10 -4.01
N LEU A 195 6.75 -7.66 -3.00
CA LEU A 195 6.18 -7.14 -1.76
C LEU A 195 5.38 -5.84 -1.97
N THR A 196 5.90 -4.86 -2.73
CA THR A 196 5.18 -3.60 -2.99
C THR A 196 3.84 -3.86 -3.71
N ASN A 197 3.82 -4.78 -4.68
CA ASN A 197 2.60 -5.14 -5.41
C ASN A 197 1.60 -5.91 -4.52
N ILE A 198 2.07 -6.87 -3.72
CA ILE A 198 1.23 -7.61 -2.78
C ILE A 198 0.61 -6.68 -1.74
N VAL A 199 1.39 -5.76 -1.16
CA VAL A 199 0.87 -4.77 -0.19
C VAL A 199 -0.20 -3.88 -0.82
N LYS A 200 0.04 -3.38 -2.04
CA LYS A 200 -0.97 -2.58 -2.78
C LYS A 200 -2.22 -3.40 -3.09
N HIS A 201 -2.07 -4.66 -3.47
CA HIS A 201 -3.18 -5.54 -3.80
C HIS A 201 -4.03 -5.88 -2.57
N ILE A 202 -3.39 -6.26 -1.46
CA ILE A 202 -4.06 -6.51 -0.17
C ILE A 202 -4.79 -5.25 0.30
N ALA A 203 -4.15 -4.08 0.26
CA ALA A 203 -4.75 -2.83 0.67
C ALA A 203 -5.94 -2.43 -0.22
N TYR A 204 -5.88 -2.75 -1.51
CA TYR A 204 -7.00 -2.60 -2.43
C TYR A 204 -8.17 -3.51 -2.03
N LEU A 205 -7.93 -4.81 -1.82
CA LEU A 205 -8.96 -5.78 -1.41
C LEU A 205 -9.61 -5.40 -0.07
N ILE A 206 -8.82 -4.96 0.91
CA ILE A 206 -9.32 -4.44 2.20
C ILE A 206 -10.24 -3.24 1.97
N SER A 207 -9.84 -2.31 1.11
CA SER A 207 -10.59 -1.09 0.84
C SER A 207 -11.90 -1.36 0.11
N THR A 208 -11.87 -2.19 -0.93
CA THR A 208 -13.06 -2.47 -1.75
C THR A 208 -14.07 -3.34 -1.02
N SER A 209 -13.59 -4.33 -0.25
CA SER A 209 -14.47 -5.21 0.55
C SER A 209 -15.13 -4.48 1.72
N SER A 210 -14.56 -3.34 2.13
CA SER A 210 -15.08 -2.50 3.21
C SER A 210 -15.79 -1.24 2.71
N LYS A 211 -16.24 -1.20 1.44
CA LYS A 211 -17.00 -0.08 0.88
C LYS A 211 -18.30 0.12 1.68
N PRO A 212 -18.56 1.32 2.26
CA PRO A 212 -19.87 1.62 2.84
C PRO A 212 -20.95 1.68 1.76
N ASP A 213 -22.22 1.46 2.12
CA ASP A 213 -23.32 1.67 1.18
C ASP A 213 -23.41 3.16 0.75
N ASN A 214 -24.10 3.39 -0.37
CA ASN A 214 -24.20 4.72 -0.99
C ASN A 214 -24.85 5.75 -0.06
N ASP A 215 -25.81 5.34 0.76
CA ASP A 215 -26.48 6.20 1.75
C ASP A 215 -25.51 6.63 2.86
N ARG A 216 -24.69 5.71 3.33
CA ARG A 216 -23.64 5.97 4.31
C ARG A 216 -22.55 6.88 3.73
N ILE A 217 -22.12 6.65 2.49
CA ILE A 217 -21.18 7.55 1.79
C ILE A 217 -21.72 8.98 1.75
N ALA A 218 -23.01 9.16 1.40
CA ALA A 218 -23.63 10.48 1.40
C ALA A 218 -23.60 11.15 2.78
N LYS A 219 -23.89 10.41 3.86
CA LYS A 219 -23.79 10.91 5.24
C LYS A 219 -22.35 11.32 5.59
N ILE A 220 -21.36 10.49 5.26
CA ILE A 220 -19.95 10.80 5.47
C ILE A 220 -19.55 12.09 4.74
N LEU A 221 -19.96 12.25 3.47
CA LEU A 221 -19.69 13.48 2.70
C LEU A 221 -20.34 14.71 3.31
N PHE A 222 -21.56 14.57 3.82
CA PHE A 222 -22.27 15.63 4.50
C PHE A 222 -21.55 16.06 5.78
N ASP A 223 -21.16 15.11 6.63
CA ASP A 223 -20.42 15.39 7.87
C ASP A 223 -19.06 16.02 7.56
N LYS A 224 -18.32 15.48 6.57
CA LYS A 224 -17.08 16.09 6.07
C LYS A 224 -17.28 17.49 5.50
N SER A 225 -18.42 17.78 4.88
CA SER A 225 -18.68 19.11 4.32
C SER A 225 -18.85 20.17 5.41
N LYS A 226 -19.34 19.76 6.59
CA LYS A 226 -19.48 20.60 7.78
C LYS A 226 -18.18 20.77 8.56
N ALA A 227 -17.17 19.94 8.29
CA ALA A 227 -15.82 20.14 8.78
C ALA A 227 -15.19 21.42 8.18
N ASP A 228 -13.98 21.79 8.64
CA ASP A 228 -13.27 23.03 8.26
C ASP A 228 -14.16 24.29 8.33
N ASN A 229 -14.79 24.52 9.49
CA ASN A 229 -15.66 25.67 9.74
C ASN A 229 -16.84 25.80 8.74
N GLY A 230 -17.24 24.67 8.12
CA GLY A 230 -18.31 24.59 7.14
C GLY A 230 -18.02 25.31 5.83
N LYS A 231 -16.75 25.56 5.48
CA LYS A 231 -16.40 26.21 4.19
C LYS A 231 -16.92 25.42 3.00
N THR A 232 -16.68 24.11 2.98
CA THR A 232 -17.15 23.22 1.92
C THR A 232 -18.67 23.21 1.84
N PHE A 233 -19.36 23.07 2.98
CA PHE A 233 -20.82 23.14 3.05
C PHE A 233 -21.38 24.46 2.48
N LYS A 234 -20.80 25.61 2.88
CA LYS A 234 -21.19 26.93 2.36
C LYS A 234 -20.93 27.04 0.85
N GLY A 235 -19.80 26.51 0.39
CA GLY A 235 -19.44 26.46 -1.03
C GLY A 235 -20.46 25.68 -1.86
N LEU A 236 -20.83 24.48 -1.42
CA LEU A 236 -21.85 23.65 -2.07
C LEU A 236 -23.23 24.34 -2.05
N LYS A 237 -23.65 24.93 -0.93
CA LYS A 237 -24.95 25.63 -0.84
C LYS A 237 -25.06 26.83 -1.78
N LYS A 238 -23.96 27.57 -2.02
CA LYS A 238 -23.97 28.70 -2.96
C LYS A 238 -24.30 28.30 -4.39
N LEU A 239 -24.04 27.04 -4.77
CA LEU A 239 -24.28 26.54 -6.12
C LEU A 239 -25.72 26.03 -6.32
N LYS A 240 -26.54 25.92 -5.26
CA LYS A 240 -27.88 25.31 -5.30
C LYS A 240 -28.85 25.94 -6.32
N ASN A 241 -28.63 27.21 -6.68
CA ASN A 241 -29.45 27.94 -7.66
C ASN A 241 -29.13 27.58 -9.13
N ASP A 242 -27.98 26.96 -9.39
CA ASP A 242 -27.59 26.45 -10.72
C ASP A 242 -27.47 24.93 -10.64
N LYS A 243 -28.53 24.24 -11.09
CA LYS A 243 -28.64 22.78 -11.01
C LYS A 243 -27.45 22.06 -11.63
N ASN A 244 -26.98 22.51 -12.79
CA ASN A 244 -25.87 21.88 -13.51
C ASN A 244 -24.55 22.07 -12.75
N ARG A 245 -24.28 23.28 -12.23
CA ARG A 245 -23.08 23.53 -11.43
C ARG A 245 -23.11 22.79 -10.11
N PHE A 246 -24.27 22.71 -9.45
CA PHE A 246 -24.44 21.98 -8.21
C PHE A 246 -24.21 20.48 -8.38
N GLU A 247 -24.81 19.88 -9.41
CA GLU A 247 -24.63 18.47 -9.75
C GLU A 247 -23.16 18.15 -10.03
N ASN A 248 -22.49 18.93 -10.87
CA ASN A 248 -21.08 18.73 -11.18
C ASN A 248 -20.18 18.88 -9.95
N ALA A 249 -20.47 19.85 -9.08
CA ALA A 249 -19.71 20.03 -7.84
C ALA A 249 -19.88 18.85 -6.89
N LEU A 250 -21.09 18.31 -6.73
CA LEU A 250 -21.33 17.13 -5.89
C LEU A 250 -20.67 15.87 -6.47
N LYS A 251 -20.75 15.65 -7.78
CA LYS A 251 -20.05 14.54 -8.45
C LYS A 251 -18.54 14.64 -8.23
N SER A 252 -17.97 15.83 -8.41
CA SER A 252 -16.54 16.08 -8.16
C SER A 252 -16.17 15.86 -6.68
N TYR A 253 -17.06 16.22 -5.76
CA TYR A 253 -16.83 16.05 -4.32
C TYR A 253 -16.84 14.57 -3.92
N ILE A 254 -17.75 13.77 -4.48
CA ILE A 254 -17.78 12.31 -4.32
C ILE A 254 -16.46 11.71 -4.82
N THR A 255 -16.06 12.04 -6.05
CA THR A 255 -14.90 11.40 -6.68
C THR A 255 -13.57 11.78 -6.02
N THR A 256 -13.44 13.03 -5.58
CA THR A 256 -12.25 13.51 -4.85
C THR A 256 -12.07 12.76 -3.53
N ASN A 257 -13.17 12.46 -2.82
CA ASN A 257 -13.11 11.83 -1.50
C ASN A 257 -13.05 10.31 -1.54
N PHE A 258 -13.53 9.66 -2.60
CA PHE A 258 -13.73 8.20 -2.60
C PHE A 258 -13.27 7.48 -3.87
N GLY A 259 -12.72 8.19 -4.86
CA GLY A 259 -12.27 7.60 -6.11
C GLY A 259 -13.41 7.49 -7.14
N ARG A 260 -13.38 6.47 -8.00
CA ARG A 260 -14.34 6.36 -9.11
C ARG A 260 -15.58 5.60 -8.68
N PHE A 261 -16.73 5.99 -9.20
CA PHE A 261 -18.00 5.28 -9.05
C PHE A 261 -18.65 5.10 -10.40
N SER A 262 -19.50 4.07 -10.54
CA SER A 262 -20.40 3.96 -11.68
C SER A 262 -21.42 5.09 -11.67
N ASN A 263 -22.03 5.37 -12.83
CA ASN A 263 -23.06 6.40 -12.94
C ASN A 263 -24.24 6.15 -11.98
N ASP A 264 -24.66 4.90 -11.81
CA ASP A 264 -25.75 4.53 -10.91
C ASP A 264 -25.41 4.81 -9.45
N ASP A 265 -24.21 4.43 -9.00
CA ASP A 265 -23.76 4.71 -7.64
C ASP A 265 -23.64 6.23 -7.40
N ILE A 266 -23.07 6.97 -8.35
CA ILE A 266 -22.96 8.43 -8.28
C ILE A 266 -24.35 9.06 -8.11
N ASN A 267 -25.31 8.65 -8.92
CA ASN A 267 -26.67 9.19 -8.88
C ASN A 267 -27.37 8.87 -7.56
N SER A 268 -27.18 7.66 -7.03
CA SER A 268 -27.71 7.25 -5.72
C SER A 268 -27.13 8.11 -4.58
N ILE A 269 -25.81 8.25 -4.52
CA ILE A 269 -25.12 9.07 -3.51
C ILE A 269 -25.52 10.54 -3.65
N TYR A 270 -25.56 11.06 -4.88
CA TYR A 270 -25.93 12.44 -5.19
C TYR A 270 -27.32 12.79 -4.64
N ARG A 271 -28.34 11.98 -4.95
CA ARG A 271 -29.73 12.26 -4.51
C ARG A 271 -29.83 12.30 -2.99
N LYS A 272 -29.13 11.38 -2.31
CA LYS A 272 -29.11 11.36 -0.85
C LYS A 272 -28.40 12.59 -0.27
N LEU A 273 -27.25 12.94 -0.83
CA LEU A 273 -26.46 14.09 -0.37
C LEU A 273 -27.19 15.42 -0.63
N GLU A 274 -27.85 15.57 -1.78
CA GLU A 274 -28.72 16.70 -2.08
C GLU A 274 -29.84 16.85 -1.05
N SER A 275 -30.52 15.74 -0.69
CA SER A 275 -31.53 15.73 0.37
C SER A 275 -30.99 16.15 1.73
N LEU A 276 -29.76 15.77 2.09
CA LEU A 276 -29.12 16.16 3.35
C LEU A 276 -28.70 17.64 3.36
N LEU A 277 -28.33 18.18 2.19
CA LEU A 277 -27.93 19.57 2.02
C LEU A 277 -29.10 20.53 1.87
N ALA A 278 -30.31 20.01 1.61
CA ALA A 278 -31.53 20.78 1.39
C ALA A 278 -31.77 21.77 2.54
#